data_AF-A0A7W0M1B7-F1
#
_entry.id   AF-A0A7W0M1B7-F1
#
_cell.length_a   1.000
_cell.length_b   1.000
_cell.length_c   1.000
_cell.angle_alpha   90.00
_cell.angle_beta   90.00
_cell.angle_gamma   90.00
#
_symmetry.space_group_name_H-M   'P 1'
#
loop_
_entity.id
_entity.type
_entity.pdbx_description
1 polymer ?
#
loop_
_entity_poly.entity_id
_entity_poly.type
_entity_poly.pdbx_seq_one_letter_code
_entity_poly.pdbx_strand_id
1 'polypeptide(L)'
;MEAASRDSSWPTVLATAVGMFLLLDAVRVWLPSLSIVFGATASAQPRELAAACLLSVAAVTTLQVRRLTGPTLGLTLTAVIVVAARLLVQASSGGAPQLWSSTIAVVALMGWFVALARIGASTRRTAVGAALGLAAQTTLHTVLGTVDLTWQEGALPWLAVTLSAAGLLVGSHLIRPDSDASAAVFFFIGPAAALAGLLTAAPSRAWVSTGWSDEPLWAAPLVVLGACLGVVAAWRGGLSRASWPSSTLLVVATVFATWPGDDGVLPPQAAAAVALGAVVGAAGRSAGRRTPALRGWVCVAGFAVFGLLTGGYYAGHYVLLPFGTSWLLPAAAVILGLAALTAGSAELATSRRTTGVGVATAAATALATFVIGAVTAPSLDKPRATDLPLRVMTYNIHYGIAADGRFDAAGIAATIRRAEPDVVVLQEVDRGWFLNGGHDTLRRLAGDVHMRYVFSPSTDELMGEAILTRVPFADVQVTPLPRAGVPMRAATLSAVLDIPGGPDLAVVTTHLHLGSAGVAKRQVVAVADVVEGHRESGRDVVLAGDFNLEPTDGRLAPLLTVLEDGLRRWRPTPTYPADDPTSQRDHVFVSPGLSTSGLDVDDSLASDHLPIALTIRR
;
A
#
# COMPACT_ATOMS: atom_id res chain seq x y z
N MET A 1 -53.26 -3.54 9.48
CA MET A 1 -52.07 -3.02 10.16
C MET A 1 -51.45 -4.16 10.97
N GLU A 2 -50.97 -5.21 10.29
CA GLU A 2 -50.30 -6.37 10.90
C GLU A 2 -49.77 -7.31 9.78
N ALA A 3 -48.69 -6.89 9.13
CA ALA A 3 -47.81 -7.75 8.31
C ALA A 3 -46.48 -7.03 7.97
N ALA A 4 -46.08 -6.04 8.78
CA ALA A 4 -44.75 -5.43 8.73
C ALA A 4 -43.83 -6.13 9.75
N SER A 5 -43.87 -7.47 9.79
CA SER A 5 -43.03 -8.27 10.67
C SER A 5 -41.58 -8.23 10.17
N ARG A 6 -40.86 -7.19 10.62
CA ARG A 6 -39.43 -7.19 10.94
C ARG A 6 -38.54 -8.00 9.99
N ASP A 7 -38.51 -7.58 8.74
CA ASP A 7 -37.44 -7.95 7.81
C ASP A 7 -36.20 -7.10 8.10
N SER A 8 -35.66 -7.20 9.32
CA SER A 8 -34.49 -6.44 9.73
C SER A 8 -33.27 -7.09 9.09
N SER A 9 -33.09 -6.85 7.80
CA SER A 9 -32.03 -7.36 6.93
C SER A 9 -30.72 -6.56 7.05
N TRP A 10 -30.61 -5.74 8.11
CA TRP A 10 -29.39 -4.99 8.46
C TRP A 10 -28.25 -5.86 9.01
N PRO A 11 -28.46 -7.02 9.68
CA PRO A 11 -27.35 -7.84 10.17
C PRO A 11 -26.43 -8.34 9.06
N THR A 12 -26.99 -8.71 7.90
CA THR A 12 -26.19 -9.09 6.72
C THR A 12 -25.35 -7.92 6.22
N VAL A 13 -25.91 -6.70 6.20
CA VAL A 13 -25.15 -5.50 5.79
C VAL A 13 -24.01 -5.24 6.78
N LEU A 14 -24.31 -5.21 8.08
CA LEU A 14 -23.31 -4.94 9.11
C LEU A 14 -22.21 -6.00 9.10
N ALA A 15 -22.57 -7.28 9.17
CA ALA A 15 -21.61 -8.37 9.22
C ALA A 15 -20.72 -8.40 7.98
N THR A 16 -21.30 -8.18 6.79
CA THR A 16 -20.52 -8.13 5.54
C THR A 16 -19.61 -6.91 5.48
N ALA A 17 -20.07 -5.74 5.95
CA ALA A 17 -19.25 -4.54 6.02
C ALA A 17 -18.06 -4.72 6.97
N VAL A 18 -18.30 -5.24 8.17
CA VAL A 18 -17.27 -5.54 9.14
C VAL A 18 -16.32 -6.64 8.63
N GLY A 19 -16.85 -7.70 8.00
CA GLY A 19 -16.03 -8.76 7.42
C GLY A 19 -15.12 -8.27 6.29
N MET A 20 -15.62 -7.38 5.42
CA MET A 20 -14.82 -6.77 4.35
C MET A 20 -13.78 -5.80 4.91
N PHE A 21 -14.16 -4.99 5.91
CA PHE A 21 -13.25 -4.10 6.63
C PHE A 21 -12.09 -4.89 7.26
N LEU A 22 -12.39 -5.93 8.03
CA LEU A 22 -11.39 -6.79 8.67
C LEU A 22 -10.54 -7.56 7.66
N LEU A 23 -11.10 -7.92 6.49
CA LEU A 23 -10.34 -8.60 5.43
C LEU A 23 -9.23 -7.70 4.90
N LEU A 24 -9.54 -6.47 4.52
CA LEU A 24 -8.53 -5.54 4.03
C LEU A 24 -7.50 -5.17 5.11
N ASP A 25 -7.95 -4.94 6.33
CA ASP A 25 -7.09 -4.65 7.48
C ASP A 25 -6.12 -5.82 7.78
N ALA A 26 -6.60 -7.07 7.75
CA ALA A 26 -5.74 -8.24 7.91
C ALA A 26 -4.79 -8.44 6.72
N VAL A 27 -5.26 -8.21 5.49
CA VAL A 27 -4.46 -8.35 4.26
C VAL A 27 -3.27 -7.39 4.26
N ARG A 28 -3.44 -6.17 4.75
CA ARG A 28 -2.36 -5.17 4.81
C ARG A 28 -1.24 -5.50 5.79
N VAL A 29 -1.53 -6.32 6.81
CA VAL A 29 -0.49 -6.91 7.67
C VAL A 29 0.08 -8.18 7.03
N TRP A 30 -0.77 -8.98 6.40
CA TRP A 30 -0.41 -10.28 5.85
C TRP A 30 0.54 -10.20 4.65
N LEU A 31 0.31 -9.29 3.70
CA LEU A 31 1.14 -9.15 2.50
C LEU A 31 2.61 -8.81 2.82
N PRO A 32 2.92 -7.77 3.62
CA PRO A 32 4.31 -7.48 3.99
C PRO A 32 4.92 -8.63 4.82
N SER A 33 4.12 -9.31 5.66
CA SER A 33 4.61 -10.47 6.41
C SER A 33 5.05 -11.61 5.48
N LEU A 34 4.38 -11.80 4.33
CA LEU A 34 4.75 -12.81 3.36
C LEU A 34 6.00 -12.44 2.56
N SER A 35 6.15 -11.18 2.15
CA SER A 35 7.33 -10.75 1.38
C SER A 35 8.59 -10.69 2.24
N ILE A 36 8.48 -10.24 3.50
CA ILE A 36 9.64 -9.88 4.32
C ILE A 36 9.97 -10.95 5.36
N VAL A 37 8.98 -11.48 6.09
CA VAL A 37 9.24 -12.51 7.12
C VAL A 37 9.41 -13.89 6.49
N PHE A 38 8.57 -14.22 5.51
CA PHE A 38 8.66 -15.51 4.82
C PHE A 38 9.63 -15.49 3.64
N GLY A 39 9.75 -14.36 2.93
CA GLY A 39 10.55 -14.20 1.72
C GLY A 39 11.95 -13.62 1.91
N ALA A 40 12.64 -13.94 3.01
CA ALA A 40 13.93 -13.36 3.43
C ALA A 40 15.12 -13.48 2.44
N THR A 41 14.91 -13.95 1.20
CA THR A 41 15.89 -13.84 0.12
C THR A 41 15.26 -13.20 -1.12
N ALA A 42 15.84 -12.10 -1.62
CA ALA A 42 15.35 -11.33 -2.77
C ALA A 42 15.05 -12.16 -4.04
N SER A 43 15.65 -13.34 -4.19
CA SER A 43 15.45 -14.24 -5.33
C SER A 43 14.23 -15.17 -5.19
N ALA A 44 13.68 -15.34 -3.98
CA ALA A 44 12.56 -16.25 -3.69
C ALA A 44 11.20 -15.54 -3.61
N GLN A 45 11.21 -14.22 -3.40
CA GLN A 45 10.02 -13.44 -3.01
C GLN A 45 8.79 -13.60 -3.93
N PRO A 46 8.88 -13.53 -5.29
CA PRO A 46 7.67 -13.58 -6.12
C PRO A 46 6.98 -14.94 -6.14
N ARG A 47 7.77 -16.03 -6.01
CA ARG A 47 7.25 -17.40 -6.04
C ARG A 47 6.57 -17.74 -4.72
N GLU A 48 7.14 -17.29 -3.61
CA GLU A 48 6.65 -17.54 -2.27
C GLU A 48 5.35 -16.80 -1.98
N LEU A 49 5.25 -15.51 -2.35
CA LEU A 49 4.00 -14.77 -2.25
C LEU A 49 2.88 -15.42 -3.08
N ALA A 50 3.19 -15.80 -4.33
CA ALA A 50 2.23 -16.50 -5.18
C ALA A 50 1.80 -17.85 -4.57
N ALA A 51 2.75 -18.63 -4.04
CA ALA A 51 2.46 -19.89 -3.37
C ALA A 51 1.60 -19.69 -2.13
N ALA A 52 1.88 -18.70 -1.29
CA ALA A 52 1.10 -18.39 -0.10
C ALA A 52 -0.34 -17.96 -0.44
N CYS A 53 -0.52 -17.14 -1.48
CA CYS A 53 -1.83 -16.82 -2.04
C CYS A 53 -2.59 -18.08 -2.50
N LEU A 54 -1.93 -18.97 -3.24
CA LEU A 54 -2.52 -20.22 -3.72
C LEU A 54 -2.87 -21.18 -2.56
N LEU A 55 -1.99 -21.32 -1.57
CA LEU A 55 -2.20 -22.15 -0.39
C LEU A 55 -3.38 -21.63 0.45
N SER A 56 -3.54 -20.32 0.57
CA SER A 56 -4.67 -19.71 1.26
C SER A 56 -6.00 -20.04 0.54
N VAL A 57 -6.02 -19.96 -0.78
CA VAL A 57 -7.17 -20.38 -1.59
C VAL A 57 -7.43 -21.89 -1.47
N ALA A 58 -6.37 -22.71 -1.43
CA ALA A 58 -6.48 -24.16 -1.25
C ALA A 58 -7.01 -24.54 0.15
N ALA A 59 -6.62 -23.82 1.19
CA ALA A 59 -7.14 -24.00 2.56
C ALA A 59 -8.65 -23.73 2.61
N VAL A 60 -9.10 -22.62 2.03
CA VAL A 60 -10.52 -22.26 1.96
C VAL A 60 -11.30 -23.25 1.09
N THR A 61 -10.70 -23.72 0.00
CA THR A 61 -11.24 -24.79 -0.85
C THR A 61 -11.48 -26.07 -0.04
N THR A 62 -10.56 -26.43 0.85
CA THR A 62 -10.70 -27.61 1.71
C THR A 62 -11.89 -27.46 2.68
N LEU A 63 -12.08 -26.27 3.26
CA LEU A 63 -13.25 -25.97 4.10
C LEU A 63 -14.56 -26.13 3.32
N GLN A 64 -14.57 -25.70 2.05
CA GLN A 64 -15.72 -25.85 1.17
C GLN A 64 -16.05 -27.32 0.85
N VAL A 65 -15.03 -28.14 0.55
CA VAL A 65 -15.17 -29.55 0.16
C VAL A 65 -15.58 -30.43 1.33
N ARG A 66 -14.93 -30.31 2.50
CA ARG A 66 -15.08 -31.30 3.57
C ARG A 66 -16.44 -31.25 4.29
N ARG A 67 -17.27 -30.22 4.04
CA ARG A 67 -18.62 -30.03 4.65
C ARG A 67 -18.65 -30.32 6.17
N LEU A 68 -17.55 -30.06 6.88
CA LEU A 68 -17.32 -30.52 8.26
C LEU A 68 -18.35 -29.97 9.26
N THR A 69 -19.00 -28.87 8.91
CA THR A 69 -20.01 -28.20 9.73
C THR A 69 -21.18 -27.72 8.88
N GLY A 70 -22.38 -27.71 9.45
CA GLY A 70 -23.53 -27.02 8.85
C GLY A 70 -23.24 -25.52 8.62
N PRO A 71 -23.92 -24.85 7.67
CA PRO A 71 -23.58 -23.48 7.27
C PRO A 71 -23.53 -22.48 8.45
N THR A 72 -24.48 -22.55 9.38
CA THR A 72 -24.55 -21.68 10.58
C THR A 72 -23.39 -21.91 11.55
N LEU A 73 -23.03 -23.17 11.80
CA LEU A 73 -21.90 -23.51 12.66
C LEU A 73 -20.58 -23.08 12.00
N GLY A 74 -20.44 -23.28 10.69
CA GLY A 74 -19.27 -22.83 9.93
C GLY A 74 -19.08 -21.31 9.99
N LEU A 75 -20.15 -20.53 9.84
CA LEU A 75 -20.10 -19.07 9.95
C LEU A 75 -19.68 -18.61 11.36
N THR A 76 -20.22 -19.26 12.40
CA THR A 76 -19.89 -18.93 13.79
C THR A 76 -18.43 -19.28 14.12
N LEU A 77 -17.99 -20.49 13.78
CA LEU A 77 -16.62 -20.94 14.06
C LEU A 77 -15.59 -20.08 13.35
N THR A 78 -15.81 -19.78 12.06
CA THR A 78 -14.91 -18.89 11.32
C THR A 78 -14.91 -17.49 11.93
N ALA A 79 -16.05 -16.92 12.33
CA ALA A 79 -16.09 -15.64 13.02
C ALA A 79 -15.30 -15.65 14.35
N VAL A 80 -15.41 -16.71 15.15
CA VAL A 80 -14.62 -16.86 16.40
C VAL A 80 -13.12 -16.91 16.11
N ILE A 81 -12.71 -17.69 15.10
CA ILE A 81 -11.30 -17.77 14.68
C ILE A 81 -10.82 -16.40 14.20
N VAL A 82 -11.62 -15.66 13.41
CA VAL A 82 -11.28 -14.30 12.97
C VAL A 82 -11.07 -13.37 14.16
N VAL A 83 -11.95 -13.39 15.16
CA VAL A 83 -11.81 -12.55 16.36
C VAL A 83 -10.52 -12.87 17.11
N ALA A 84 -10.26 -14.16 17.37
CA ALA A 84 -9.05 -14.57 18.07
C ALA A 84 -7.78 -14.19 17.27
N ALA A 85 -7.75 -14.52 15.98
CA ALA A 85 -6.61 -14.22 15.12
C ALA A 85 -6.37 -12.70 14.99
N ARG A 86 -7.43 -11.89 14.87
CA ARG A 86 -7.29 -10.45 14.74
C ARG A 86 -6.78 -9.78 16.02
N LEU A 87 -7.21 -10.26 17.19
CA LEU A 87 -6.66 -9.79 18.47
C LEU A 87 -5.19 -10.20 18.64
N LEU A 88 -4.80 -11.38 18.15
CA LEU A 88 -3.39 -11.81 18.13
C LEU A 88 -2.55 -10.96 17.17
N VAL A 89 -3.07 -10.60 16.00
CA VAL A 89 -2.41 -9.64 15.09
C VAL A 89 -2.17 -8.31 15.80
N GLN A 90 -3.17 -7.79 16.53
CA GLN A 90 -3.04 -6.55 17.29
C GLN A 90 -1.98 -6.63 18.40
N ALA A 91 -1.83 -7.80 19.03
CA ALA A 91 -0.85 -8.06 20.07
C ALA A 91 0.56 -8.35 19.54
N SER A 92 0.70 -8.63 18.23
CA SER A 92 1.96 -9.11 17.66
C SER A 92 3.01 -8.01 17.55
N SER A 93 4.26 -8.37 17.81
CA SER A 93 5.41 -7.49 17.76
C SER A 93 6.32 -7.78 16.56
N GLY A 94 5.78 -8.22 15.43
CA GLY A 94 6.60 -8.67 14.29
C GLY A 94 6.76 -10.19 14.19
N GLY A 95 7.59 -10.60 13.23
CA GLY A 95 8.11 -11.95 13.04
C GLY A 95 7.06 -13.04 12.80
N ALA A 96 7.39 -14.25 13.23
CA ALA A 96 6.53 -15.41 13.05
C ALA A 96 5.12 -15.26 13.69
N PRO A 97 4.95 -14.70 14.91
CA PRO A 97 3.61 -14.47 15.47
C PRO A 97 2.72 -13.61 14.58
N GLN A 98 3.26 -12.53 14.01
CA GLN A 98 2.56 -11.66 13.06
C GLN A 98 2.19 -12.40 11.77
N LEU A 99 3.15 -13.10 11.17
CA LEU A 99 2.94 -13.88 9.95
C LEU A 99 1.82 -14.92 10.13
N TRP A 100 1.89 -15.73 11.19
CA TRP A 100 0.92 -16.79 11.41
C TRP A 100 -0.46 -16.25 11.79
N SER A 101 -0.53 -15.27 12.69
CA SER A 101 -1.81 -14.69 13.10
C SER A 101 -2.51 -13.96 11.96
N SER A 102 -1.79 -13.20 11.13
CA SER A 102 -2.35 -12.53 9.95
C SER A 102 -2.78 -13.53 8.87
N THR A 103 -2.00 -14.60 8.64
CA THR A 103 -2.38 -15.69 7.72
C THR A 103 -3.66 -16.38 8.18
N ILE A 104 -3.76 -16.71 9.48
CA ILE A 104 -4.97 -17.32 10.05
C ILE A 104 -6.16 -16.37 9.92
N ALA A 105 -5.98 -15.07 10.18
CA ALA A 105 -7.04 -14.07 10.05
C ALA A 105 -7.56 -13.99 8.61
N VAL A 106 -6.68 -13.88 7.61
CA VAL A 106 -7.05 -13.81 6.18
C VAL A 106 -7.77 -15.09 5.74
N VAL A 107 -7.21 -16.28 6.03
CA VAL A 107 -7.82 -17.57 5.66
C VAL A 107 -9.18 -17.75 6.36
N ALA A 108 -9.30 -17.37 7.63
CA ALA A 108 -10.55 -17.46 8.37
C ALA A 108 -11.61 -16.48 7.84
N LEU A 109 -11.24 -15.26 7.43
CA LEU A 109 -12.13 -14.28 6.81
C LEU A 109 -12.62 -14.75 5.43
N MET A 110 -11.73 -15.32 4.61
CA MET A 110 -12.12 -15.96 3.35
C MET A 110 -13.09 -17.12 3.60
N GLY A 111 -12.79 -17.98 4.59
CA GLY A 111 -13.68 -19.06 5.03
C GLY A 111 -15.03 -18.56 5.55
N TRP A 112 -15.05 -17.42 6.25
CA TRP A 112 -16.25 -16.77 6.75
C TRP A 112 -17.15 -16.29 5.60
N PHE A 113 -16.57 -15.66 4.57
CA PHE A 113 -17.32 -15.28 3.36
C PHE A 113 -17.86 -16.49 2.59
N VAL A 114 -17.11 -17.60 2.54
CA VAL A 114 -17.62 -18.86 1.98
C VAL A 114 -18.78 -19.40 2.81
N ALA A 115 -18.71 -19.37 4.14
CA ALA A 115 -19.80 -19.78 5.03
C ALA A 115 -21.04 -18.89 4.87
N LEU A 116 -20.84 -17.56 4.74
CA LEU A 116 -21.88 -16.58 4.44
C LEU A 116 -22.60 -16.91 3.13
N ALA A 117 -21.83 -17.23 2.09
CA ALA A 117 -22.34 -17.66 0.80
C ALA A 117 -23.16 -18.96 0.92
N ARG A 118 -22.68 -19.94 1.68
CA ARG A 118 -23.39 -21.23 1.87
C ARG A 118 -24.70 -21.08 2.62
N ILE A 119 -24.73 -20.27 3.70
CA ILE A 119 -25.98 -19.95 4.43
C ILE A 119 -27.04 -19.39 3.48
N GLY A 120 -26.61 -18.72 2.41
CA GLY A 120 -27.53 -18.04 1.50
C GLY A 120 -27.95 -16.69 2.08
N ALA A 121 -26.99 -15.92 2.60
CA ALA A 121 -27.26 -14.54 2.98
C ALA A 121 -27.75 -13.73 1.77
N SER A 122 -28.62 -12.75 2.03
CA SER A 122 -29.23 -11.91 0.99
C SER A 122 -28.16 -11.24 0.11
N THR A 123 -28.15 -11.57 -1.19
CA THR A 123 -27.12 -11.12 -2.15
C THR A 123 -27.07 -9.60 -2.26
N ARG A 124 -28.23 -8.95 -2.24
CA ARG A 124 -28.35 -7.49 -2.27
C ARG A 124 -27.73 -6.84 -1.03
N ARG A 125 -28.01 -7.38 0.16
CA ARG A 125 -27.49 -6.84 1.43
C ARG A 125 -25.98 -7.10 1.56
N THR A 126 -25.51 -8.24 1.09
CA THR A 126 -24.08 -8.54 0.96
C THR A 126 -23.39 -7.54 0.03
N ALA A 127 -23.96 -7.20 -1.12
CA ALA A 127 -23.37 -6.20 -2.03
C ALA A 127 -23.21 -4.82 -1.36
N VAL A 128 -24.26 -4.34 -0.68
CA VAL A 128 -24.21 -3.07 0.06
C VAL A 128 -23.20 -3.13 1.21
N GLY A 129 -23.20 -4.23 1.98
CA GLY A 129 -22.27 -4.41 3.08
C GLY A 129 -20.82 -4.43 2.60
N ALA A 130 -20.51 -5.15 1.53
CA ALA A 130 -19.18 -5.17 0.93
C ALA A 130 -18.71 -3.76 0.53
N ALA A 131 -19.54 -3.00 -0.20
CA ALA A 131 -19.22 -1.62 -0.56
C ALA A 131 -19.04 -0.71 0.66
N LEU A 132 -19.88 -0.87 1.70
CA LEU A 132 -19.77 -0.12 2.95
C LEU A 132 -18.47 -0.45 3.70
N GLY A 133 -18.05 -1.72 3.73
CA GLY A 133 -16.80 -2.14 4.33
C GLY A 133 -15.58 -1.54 3.62
N LEU A 134 -15.58 -1.53 2.28
CA LEU A 134 -14.56 -0.85 1.49
C LEU A 134 -14.50 0.65 1.83
N ALA A 135 -15.63 1.34 1.83
CA ALA A 135 -15.69 2.77 2.14
C ALA A 135 -15.26 3.09 3.59
N ALA A 136 -15.67 2.26 4.55
CA ALA A 136 -15.26 2.40 5.96
C ALA A 136 -13.75 2.23 6.11
N GLN A 137 -13.16 1.25 5.41
CA GLN A 137 -11.73 1.01 5.38
C GLN A 137 -10.98 2.20 4.77
N THR A 138 -11.40 2.69 3.60
CA THR A 138 -10.78 3.86 2.95
C THR A 138 -10.82 5.10 3.86
N THR A 139 -11.98 5.33 4.50
CA THR A 139 -12.18 6.46 5.42
C THR A 139 -11.24 6.36 6.61
N LEU A 140 -11.22 5.19 7.29
CA LEU A 140 -10.38 5.00 8.46
C LEU A 140 -8.89 5.09 8.11
N HIS A 141 -8.46 4.47 7.01
CA HIS A 141 -7.06 4.54 6.58
C HIS A 141 -6.63 5.98 6.33
N THR A 142 -7.50 6.79 5.73
CA THR A 142 -7.22 8.22 5.50
C THR A 142 -7.11 8.99 6.81
N VAL A 143 -8.05 8.77 7.73
CA VAL A 143 -8.08 9.44 9.05
C VAL A 143 -6.87 9.08 9.90
N LEU A 144 -6.35 7.85 9.79
CA LEU A 144 -5.18 7.39 10.52
C LEU A 144 -3.84 7.78 9.86
N GLY A 145 -3.84 8.68 8.88
CA GLY A 145 -2.62 9.06 8.17
C GLY A 145 -1.99 7.88 7.42
N THR A 146 -2.83 6.94 6.99
CA THR A 146 -2.47 5.70 6.29
C THR A 146 -1.65 4.71 7.09
N VAL A 147 -1.70 4.75 8.42
CA VAL A 147 -1.12 3.72 9.30
C VAL A 147 -2.27 2.93 9.94
N ASP A 148 -2.38 1.64 9.60
CA ASP A 148 -3.49 0.77 10.06
C ASP A 148 -3.51 0.61 11.58
N LEU A 149 -4.67 0.22 12.12
CA LEU A 149 -4.91 0.08 13.57
C LEU A 149 -3.88 -0.84 14.27
N THR A 150 -3.36 -1.85 13.59
CA THR A 150 -2.36 -2.79 14.13
C THR A 150 -1.07 -2.11 14.54
N TRP A 151 -0.69 -1.03 13.86
CA TRP A 151 0.57 -0.31 14.08
C TRP A 151 0.39 0.96 14.92
N GLN A 152 -0.83 1.22 15.38
CA GLN A 152 -1.15 2.36 16.23
C GLN A 152 -1.07 1.98 17.71
N GLU A 153 -0.49 2.85 18.51
CA GLU A 153 -0.40 2.68 19.96
C GLU A 153 -1.64 3.21 20.70
N GLY A 154 -1.81 2.80 21.96
CA GLY A 154 -2.86 3.30 22.85
C GLY A 154 -4.18 2.52 22.82
N ALA A 155 -5.17 2.97 23.59
CA ALA A 155 -6.40 2.22 23.82
C ALA A 155 -7.43 2.30 22.68
N LEU A 156 -7.38 3.35 21.86
CA LEU A 156 -8.36 3.57 20.78
C LEU A 156 -8.28 2.51 19.67
N PRO A 157 -7.09 2.11 19.17
CA PRO A 157 -6.99 1.02 18.20
C PRO A 157 -7.53 -0.30 18.74
N TRP A 158 -7.20 -0.65 19.99
CA TRP A 158 -7.73 -1.83 20.67
C TRP A 158 -9.26 -1.82 20.77
N LEU A 159 -9.84 -0.68 21.14
CA LEU A 159 -11.29 -0.51 21.18
C LEU A 159 -11.91 -0.70 19.79
N ALA A 160 -11.35 -0.08 18.75
CA ALA A 160 -11.87 -0.17 17.39
C ALA A 160 -11.82 -1.62 16.85
N VAL A 161 -10.71 -2.33 17.08
CA VAL A 161 -10.56 -3.74 16.71
C VAL A 161 -11.54 -4.63 17.49
N THR A 162 -11.67 -4.42 18.79
CA THR A 162 -12.58 -5.20 19.65
C THR A 162 -14.04 -5.00 19.25
N LEU A 163 -14.45 -3.75 18.98
CA LEU A 163 -15.81 -3.44 18.52
C LEU A 163 -16.09 -4.03 17.14
N SER A 164 -15.13 -3.99 16.22
CA SER A 164 -15.24 -4.62 14.90
C SER A 164 -15.37 -6.14 15.03
N ALA A 165 -14.51 -6.77 15.84
CA ALA A 165 -14.56 -8.19 16.12
C ALA A 165 -15.91 -8.63 16.73
N ALA A 166 -16.39 -7.90 17.74
CA ALA A 166 -17.70 -8.13 18.34
C ALA A 166 -18.84 -7.93 17.33
N GLY A 167 -18.76 -6.91 16.48
CA GLY A 167 -19.72 -6.64 15.41
C GLY A 167 -19.80 -7.80 14.40
N LEU A 168 -18.67 -8.42 14.05
CA LEU A 168 -18.65 -9.59 13.17
C LEU A 168 -19.35 -10.79 13.82
N LEU A 169 -19.04 -11.08 15.09
CA LEU A 169 -19.66 -12.19 15.82
C LEU A 169 -21.17 -12.00 15.95
N VAL A 170 -21.59 -10.86 16.49
CA VAL A 170 -23.02 -10.54 16.67
C VAL A 170 -23.75 -10.53 15.33
N GLY A 171 -23.17 -9.87 14.32
CA GLY A 171 -23.72 -9.85 12.97
C GLY A 171 -23.90 -11.27 12.42
N SER A 172 -22.89 -12.13 12.57
CA SER A 172 -22.91 -13.52 12.12
C SER A 172 -24.05 -14.33 12.77
N HIS A 173 -24.28 -14.15 14.08
CA HIS A 173 -25.35 -14.83 14.80
C HIS A 173 -26.75 -14.38 14.40
N LEU A 174 -26.89 -13.14 13.92
CA LEU A 174 -28.17 -12.54 13.55
C LEU A 174 -28.55 -12.76 12.08
N ILE A 175 -27.63 -13.26 11.25
CA ILE A 175 -27.91 -13.53 9.83
C ILE A 175 -28.95 -14.64 9.68
N ARG A 176 -29.92 -14.39 8.80
CA ARG A 176 -30.93 -15.35 8.39
C ARG A 176 -30.77 -15.69 6.90
N PRO A 177 -31.00 -16.95 6.51
CA PRO A 177 -30.94 -17.35 5.11
C PRO A 177 -32.07 -16.68 4.32
N ASP A 178 -31.74 -16.26 3.10
CA ASP A 178 -32.66 -15.72 2.12
C ASP A 178 -33.09 -16.86 1.18
N SER A 179 -34.40 -17.04 1.03
CA SER A 179 -34.97 -18.11 0.18
C SER A 179 -34.60 -17.97 -1.29
N ASP A 180 -34.24 -16.76 -1.74
CA ASP A 180 -33.92 -16.45 -3.13
C ASP A 180 -32.43 -16.18 -3.36
N ALA A 181 -31.57 -16.61 -2.41
CA ALA A 181 -30.13 -16.40 -2.48
C ALA A 181 -29.49 -16.97 -3.77
N SER A 182 -29.02 -16.05 -4.62
CA SER A 182 -28.17 -16.31 -5.78
C SER A 182 -26.69 -16.40 -5.39
N ALA A 183 -25.79 -16.44 -6.38
CA ALA A 183 -24.36 -16.66 -6.18
C ALA A 183 -23.47 -15.49 -6.62
N ALA A 184 -23.92 -14.65 -7.57
CA ALA A 184 -23.02 -13.78 -8.33
C ALA A 184 -22.20 -12.83 -7.45
N VAL A 185 -22.82 -12.16 -6.48
CA VAL A 185 -22.13 -11.20 -5.59
C VAL A 185 -20.93 -11.80 -4.85
N PHE A 186 -20.96 -13.10 -4.54
CA PHE A 186 -19.88 -13.74 -3.79
C PHE A 186 -18.60 -13.91 -4.61
N PHE A 187 -18.69 -13.95 -5.95
CA PHE A 187 -17.52 -13.87 -6.83
C PHE A 187 -16.81 -12.52 -6.69
N PHE A 188 -17.57 -11.44 -6.50
CA PHE A 188 -17.01 -10.08 -6.47
C PHE A 188 -16.26 -9.76 -5.18
N ILE A 189 -16.46 -10.50 -4.08
CA ILE A 189 -15.82 -10.21 -2.78
C ILE A 189 -14.29 -10.18 -2.93
N GLY A 190 -13.70 -11.23 -3.51
CA GLY A 190 -12.24 -11.31 -3.69
C GLY A 190 -11.69 -10.23 -4.63
N PRO A 191 -12.10 -10.19 -5.91
CA PRO A 191 -11.53 -9.25 -6.88
C PRO A 191 -11.81 -7.79 -6.53
N ALA A 192 -12.96 -7.48 -5.91
CA ALA A 192 -13.23 -6.13 -5.43
C ALA A 192 -12.30 -5.75 -4.27
N ALA A 193 -11.98 -6.66 -3.35
CA ALA A 193 -10.98 -6.41 -2.31
C ALA A 193 -9.59 -6.14 -2.90
N ALA A 194 -9.17 -6.93 -3.91
CA ALA A 194 -7.90 -6.71 -4.60
C ALA A 194 -7.86 -5.35 -5.32
N LEU A 195 -8.86 -5.05 -6.16
CA LEU A 195 -8.93 -3.79 -6.91
C LEU A 195 -9.14 -2.57 -6.00
N ALA A 196 -9.78 -2.75 -4.85
CA ALA A 196 -9.84 -1.74 -3.80
C ALA A 196 -8.45 -1.45 -3.24
N GLY A 197 -7.77 -2.46 -2.72
CA GLY A 197 -6.44 -2.29 -2.13
C GLY A 197 -5.41 -1.72 -3.11
N LEU A 198 -5.41 -2.21 -4.36
CA LEU A 198 -4.44 -1.83 -5.39
C LEU A 198 -4.73 -0.49 -6.06
N LEU A 199 -5.96 0.02 -6.01
CA LEU A 199 -6.34 1.22 -6.77
C LEU A 199 -7.45 2.05 -6.13
N THR A 200 -8.65 1.49 -6.02
CA THR A 200 -9.86 2.32 -5.81
C THR A 200 -10.07 2.78 -4.36
N ALA A 201 -9.42 2.12 -3.41
CA ALA A 201 -9.44 2.42 -1.97
C ALA A 201 -8.03 2.72 -1.43
N ALA A 202 -7.15 3.26 -2.28
CA ALA A 202 -5.76 3.60 -1.95
C ALA A 202 -5.60 5.13 -1.77
N PRO A 203 -5.88 5.71 -0.58
CA PRO A 203 -5.75 7.14 -0.35
C PRO A 203 -4.30 7.64 -0.41
N SER A 204 -3.31 6.80 -0.09
CA SER A 204 -1.88 7.14 -0.18
C SER A 204 -1.46 7.50 -1.61
N ARG A 205 -1.90 6.70 -2.58
CA ARG A 205 -1.72 6.95 -4.02
C ARG A 205 -2.27 8.31 -4.45
N ALA A 206 -3.31 8.79 -3.77
CA ALA A 206 -3.90 10.08 -4.08
C ALA A 206 -2.92 11.24 -3.83
N TRP A 207 -2.19 11.19 -2.73
CA TRP A 207 -1.18 12.21 -2.41
C TRP A 207 0.02 12.13 -3.36
N VAL A 208 0.51 10.93 -3.64
CA VAL A 208 1.61 10.72 -4.59
C VAL A 208 1.29 11.34 -5.95
N SER A 209 0.06 11.19 -6.44
CA SER A 209 -0.37 11.72 -7.74
C SER A 209 -0.48 13.25 -7.84
N THR A 210 -0.13 13.99 -6.78
CA THR A 210 -0.24 15.46 -6.74
C THR A 210 1.10 16.19 -6.68
N GLY A 211 2.22 15.47 -6.59
CA GLY A 211 3.58 16.03 -6.61
C GLY A 211 4.36 15.88 -5.30
N TRP A 212 5.47 16.61 -5.20
CA TRP A 212 6.53 16.40 -4.21
C TRP A 212 6.48 17.51 -3.14
N SER A 213 6.02 17.15 -1.92
CA SER A 213 5.88 17.97 -0.68
C SER A 213 4.64 18.85 -0.47
N ASP A 214 4.13 19.58 -1.46
CA ASP A 214 2.93 20.44 -1.30
C ASP A 214 1.63 19.70 -1.65
N GLU A 215 1.47 18.52 -1.05
CA GLU A 215 0.35 17.63 -1.35
C GLU A 215 -0.97 18.19 -0.81
N PRO A 216 -2.00 18.35 -1.66
CA PRO A 216 -3.25 18.95 -1.25
C PRO A 216 -4.02 18.03 -0.32
N LEU A 217 -4.48 18.61 0.79
CA LEU A 217 -5.27 17.93 1.80
C LEU A 217 -6.58 17.33 1.27
N TRP A 218 -7.06 17.78 0.11
CA TRP A 218 -8.29 17.28 -0.51
C TRP A 218 -8.11 15.98 -1.31
N ALA A 219 -6.88 15.55 -1.63
CA ALA A 219 -6.63 14.40 -2.49
C ALA A 219 -7.22 13.09 -1.94
N ALA A 220 -6.87 12.71 -0.71
CA ALA A 220 -7.42 11.52 -0.07
C ALA A 220 -8.93 11.62 0.23
N PRO A 221 -9.48 12.77 0.71
CA PRO A 221 -10.94 12.97 0.81
C PRO A 221 -11.72 12.73 -0.49
N LEU A 222 -11.14 12.99 -1.66
CA LEU A 222 -11.78 12.70 -2.94
C LEU A 222 -11.92 11.18 -3.19
N VAL A 223 -10.93 10.39 -2.81
CA VAL A 223 -11.00 8.91 -2.86
C VAL A 223 -12.05 8.39 -1.88
N VAL A 224 -12.11 8.96 -0.67
CA VAL A 224 -13.16 8.66 0.33
C VAL A 224 -14.56 8.97 -0.23
N LEU A 225 -14.73 10.13 -0.86
CA LEU A 225 -16.00 10.49 -1.51
C LEU A 225 -16.39 9.47 -2.57
N GLY A 226 -15.46 9.07 -3.43
CA GLY A 226 -15.67 8.02 -4.45
C GLY A 226 -16.13 6.70 -3.85
N ALA A 227 -15.46 6.23 -2.78
CA ALA A 227 -15.83 5.00 -2.08
C ALA A 227 -17.23 5.08 -1.44
N CYS A 228 -17.56 6.20 -0.76
CA CYS A 228 -18.88 6.42 -0.17
C CYS A 228 -20.00 6.53 -1.23
N LEU A 229 -19.75 7.18 -2.36
CA LEU A 229 -20.67 7.20 -3.49
C LEU A 229 -20.81 5.82 -4.14
N GLY A 230 -19.77 4.99 -4.09
CA GLY A 230 -19.83 3.56 -4.41
C GLY A 230 -20.84 2.80 -3.55
N VAL A 231 -20.98 3.11 -2.26
CA VAL A 231 -22.03 2.55 -1.39
C VAL A 231 -23.43 2.94 -1.88
N VAL A 232 -23.61 4.20 -2.29
CA VAL A 232 -24.87 4.68 -2.85
C VAL A 232 -25.19 3.95 -4.16
N ALA A 233 -24.21 3.76 -5.03
CA ALA A 233 -24.36 3.00 -6.26
C ALA A 233 -24.68 1.52 -5.99
N ALA A 234 -24.03 0.90 -5.00
CA ALA A 234 -24.32 -0.46 -4.56
C ALA A 234 -25.75 -0.61 -4.04
N TRP A 235 -26.21 0.34 -3.21
CA TRP A 235 -27.59 0.38 -2.69
C TRP A 235 -28.64 0.45 -3.78
N ARG A 236 -28.35 1.22 -4.84
CA ARG A 236 -29.19 1.33 -6.04
C ARG A 236 -29.12 0.10 -6.96
N GLY A 237 -28.18 -0.80 -6.70
CA GLY A 237 -27.90 -1.96 -7.55
C GLY A 237 -27.22 -1.61 -8.86
N GLY A 238 -26.48 -0.49 -8.93
CA GLY A 238 -25.76 -0.03 -10.11
C GLY A 238 -26.08 1.43 -10.50
N LEU A 239 -25.37 1.93 -11.52
CA LEU A 239 -25.58 3.29 -12.06
C LEU A 239 -26.87 3.41 -12.87
N SER A 240 -27.30 2.33 -13.50
CA SER A 240 -28.55 2.25 -14.25
C SER A 240 -29.22 0.89 -14.08
N ARG A 241 -30.38 0.69 -14.73
CA ARG A 241 -31.01 -0.63 -14.80
C ARG A 241 -30.13 -1.64 -15.55
N ALA A 242 -29.46 -1.22 -16.62
CA ALA A 242 -28.48 -2.05 -17.30
C ALA A 242 -27.16 -2.07 -16.52
N SER A 243 -26.46 -3.22 -16.51
CA SER A 243 -25.14 -3.34 -15.89
C SER A 243 -24.03 -2.72 -16.74
N TRP A 244 -24.20 -2.62 -18.07
CA TRP A 244 -23.16 -2.13 -18.98
C TRP A 244 -22.60 -0.75 -18.63
N PRO A 245 -23.35 0.28 -18.18
CA PRO A 245 -22.75 1.56 -17.84
C PRO A 245 -21.81 1.47 -16.63
N SER A 246 -22.15 0.60 -15.66
CA SER A 246 -21.29 0.38 -14.48
C SER A 246 -20.01 -0.35 -14.89
N SER A 247 -20.14 -1.37 -15.75
CA SER A 247 -19.01 -2.13 -16.29
C SER A 247 -18.09 -1.26 -17.16
N THR A 248 -18.66 -0.46 -18.07
CA THR A 248 -17.90 0.47 -18.93
C THR A 248 -17.18 1.51 -18.10
N LEU A 249 -17.86 2.15 -17.14
CA LEU A 249 -17.20 3.13 -16.28
C LEU A 249 -16.06 2.50 -15.48
N LEU A 250 -16.23 1.28 -14.95
CA LEU A 250 -15.18 0.61 -14.19
C LEU A 250 -13.94 0.39 -15.06
N VAL A 251 -14.10 -0.12 -16.28
CA VAL A 251 -12.98 -0.35 -17.20
C VAL A 251 -12.31 0.97 -17.60
N VAL A 252 -13.08 1.94 -18.06
CA VAL A 252 -12.56 3.23 -18.54
C VAL A 252 -11.84 3.98 -17.42
N ALA A 253 -12.48 4.11 -16.26
CA ALA A 253 -11.91 4.82 -15.12
C ALA A 253 -10.65 4.12 -14.60
N THR A 254 -10.61 2.78 -14.60
CA THR A 254 -9.40 2.03 -14.23
C THR A 254 -8.26 2.28 -15.23
N VAL A 255 -8.54 2.23 -16.54
CA VAL A 255 -7.53 2.52 -17.57
C VAL A 255 -6.93 3.91 -17.39
N PHE A 256 -7.77 4.94 -17.18
CA PHE A 256 -7.28 6.30 -16.97
C PHE A 256 -6.55 6.47 -15.63
N ALA A 257 -6.98 5.78 -14.57
CA ALA A 257 -6.33 5.83 -13.25
C ALA A 257 -4.96 5.12 -13.21
N THR A 258 -4.70 4.23 -14.18
CA THR A 258 -3.42 3.54 -14.35
C THR A 258 -2.67 4.01 -15.59
N TRP A 259 -3.14 5.06 -16.26
CA TRP A 259 -2.50 5.57 -17.47
C TRP A 259 -1.26 6.37 -17.07
N PRO A 260 -0.10 6.17 -17.72
CA PRO A 260 1.10 6.95 -17.46
C PRO A 260 0.87 8.44 -17.82
N GLY A 261 0.86 9.36 -16.85
CA GLY A 261 0.75 10.80 -17.07
C GLY A 261 0.38 11.59 -15.80
N ASP A 262 0.99 12.76 -15.61
CA ASP A 262 1.22 13.33 -14.28
C ASP A 262 0.03 14.02 -13.56
N ASP A 263 -1.04 14.47 -14.23
CA ASP A 263 -2.00 15.38 -13.54
C ASP A 263 -3.47 14.90 -13.50
N GLY A 264 -3.74 13.65 -13.92
CA GLY A 264 -5.09 13.18 -14.23
C GLY A 264 -5.61 12.00 -13.41
N VAL A 265 -4.84 11.44 -12.48
CA VAL A 265 -5.14 10.12 -11.88
C VAL A 265 -6.30 10.15 -10.87
N LEU A 266 -6.46 11.26 -10.14
CA LEU A 266 -7.41 11.35 -9.03
C LEU A 266 -8.89 11.23 -9.43
N PRO A 267 -9.42 12.01 -10.40
CA PRO A 267 -10.83 11.87 -10.78
C PRO A 267 -11.17 10.48 -11.34
N PRO A 268 -10.35 9.86 -12.22
CA PRO A 268 -10.51 8.47 -12.63
C PRO A 268 -10.45 7.47 -11.48
N GLN A 269 -9.53 7.62 -10.51
CA GLN A 269 -9.46 6.74 -9.34
C GLN A 269 -10.76 6.78 -8.52
N ALA A 270 -11.26 7.98 -8.22
CA ALA A 270 -12.52 8.16 -7.52
C ALA A 270 -13.72 7.62 -8.32
N ALA A 271 -13.75 7.85 -9.64
CA ALA A 271 -14.76 7.29 -10.53
C ALA A 271 -14.73 5.76 -10.57
N ALA A 272 -13.55 5.15 -10.56
CA ALA A 272 -13.36 3.71 -10.48
C ALA A 272 -13.89 3.14 -9.16
N ALA A 273 -13.73 3.85 -8.03
CA ALA A 273 -14.32 3.48 -6.74
C ALA A 273 -15.86 3.48 -6.78
N VAL A 274 -16.46 4.50 -7.39
CA VAL A 274 -17.93 4.55 -7.61
C VAL A 274 -18.38 3.40 -8.49
N ALA A 275 -17.67 3.15 -9.58
CA ALA A 275 -17.98 2.10 -10.54
C ALA A 275 -17.83 0.69 -9.93
N LEU A 276 -16.84 0.48 -9.06
CA LEU A 276 -16.66 -0.78 -8.34
C LEU A 276 -17.87 -1.07 -7.45
N GLY A 277 -18.31 -0.08 -6.66
CA GLY A 277 -19.54 -0.19 -5.87
C GLY A 277 -20.78 -0.45 -6.73
N ALA A 278 -20.88 0.21 -7.90
CA ALA A 278 -21.97 0.00 -8.85
C ALA A 278 -22.00 -1.43 -9.43
N VAL A 279 -20.84 -1.97 -9.81
CA VAL A 279 -20.68 -3.31 -10.37
C VAL A 279 -20.98 -4.39 -9.31
N VAL A 280 -20.50 -4.20 -8.08
CA VAL A 280 -20.86 -5.06 -6.93
C VAL A 280 -22.36 -5.00 -6.65
N GLY A 281 -22.96 -3.81 -6.70
CA GLY A 281 -24.40 -3.60 -6.59
C GLY A 281 -25.20 -4.33 -7.67
N ALA A 282 -24.74 -4.25 -8.92
CA ALA A 282 -25.36 -4.93 -10.05
C ALA A 282 -25.34 -6.45 -9.87
N ALA A 283 -24.23 -7.01 -9.40
CA ALA A 283 -24.14 -8.43 -9.03
C ALA A 283 -25.08 -8.80 -7.88
N GLY A 284 -25.33 -7.88 -6.94
CA GLY A 284 -26.32 -8.02 -5.88
C GLY A 284 -27.77 -8.11 -6.36
N ARG A 285 -28.08 -7.70 -7.60
CA ARG A 285 -29.40 -7.86 -8.24
C ARG A 285 -29.59 -9.23 -8.89
N SER A 286 -28.58 -10.09 -8.84
CA SER A 286 -28.67 -11.43 -9.41
C SER A 286 -29.83 -12.21 -8.79
N ALA A 287 -30.63 -12.79 -9.67
CA ALA A 287 -31.75 -13.66 -9.31
C ALA A 287 -31.41 -15.12 -9.62
N GLY A 288 -32.24 -16.03 -9.12
CA GLY A 288 -32.10 -17.47 -9.37
C GLY A 288 -31.46 -18.21 -8.21
N ARG A 289 -32.26 -19.09 -7.59
CA ARG A 289 -31.84 -19.93 -6.48
C ARG A 289 -30.70 -20.84 -6.90
N ARG A 290 -29.60 -20.80 -6.15
CA ARG A 290 -28.46 -21.71 -6.34
C ARG A 290 -28.30 -22.61 -5.13
N THR A 291 -27.61 -23.73 -5.30
CA THR A 291 -27.31 -24.63 -4.18
C THR A 291 -26.28 -23.98 -3.24
N PRO A 292 -26.30 -24.28 -1.92
CA PRO A 292 -25.27 -23.82 -0.99
C PRO A 292 -23.85 -24.09 -1.47
N ALA A 293 -23.62 -25.27 -2.07
CA ALA A 293 -22.32 -25.67 -2.60
C ALA A 293 -21.88 -24.76 -3.76
N LEU A 294 -22.76 -24.45 -4.71
CA LEU A 294 -22.41 -23.57 -5.82
C LEU A 294 -22.08 -22.16 -5.34
N ARG A 295 -22.86 -21.60 -4.40
CA ARG A 295 -22.56 -20.27 -3.84
C ARG A 295 -21.17 -20.22 -3.18
N GLY A 296 -20.82 -21.25 -2.40
CA GLY A 296 -19.50 -21.35 -1.79
C GLY A 296 -18.37 -21.46 -2.85
N TRP A 297 -18.55 -22.25 -3.91
CA TRP A 297 -17.56 -22.36 -4.98
C TRP A 297 -17.38 -21.08 -5.79
N VAL A 298 -18.47 -20.34 -6.04
CA VAL A 298 -18.41 -19.02 -6.68
C VAL A 298 -17.63 -18.03 -5.81
N CYS A 299 -17.79 -18.10 -4.49
CA CYS A 299 -16.99 -17.31 -3.54
C CYS A 299 -15.50 -17.69 -3.58
N VAL A 300 -15.17 -18.99 -3.55
CA VAL A 300 -13.80 -19.49 -3.69
C VAL A 300 -13.16 -19.04 -5.00
N ALA A 301 -13.89 -19.08 -6.12
CA ALA A 301 -13.41 -18.59 -7.42
C ALA A 301 -13.09 -17.09 -7.38
N GLY A 302 -13.91 -16.27 -6.69
CA GLY A 302 -13.61 -14.87 -6.45
C GLY A 302 -12.29 -14.66 -5.70
N PHE A 303 -12.07 -15.44 -4.63
CA PHE A 303 -10.82 -15.40 -3.88
C PHE A 303 -9.60 -15.96 -4.65
N ALA A 304 -9.80 -16.90 -5.57
CA ALA A 304 -8.75 -17.32 -6.48
C ALA A 304 -8.30 -16.16 -7.37
N VAL A 305 -9.25 -15.38 -7.90
CA VAL A 305 -8.94 -14.17 -8.67
C VAL A 305 -8.27 -13.11 -7.79
N PHE A 306 -8.67 -12.93 -6.53
CA PHE A 306 -7.93 -12.09 -5.57
C PHE A 306 -6.45 -12.49 -5.49
N GLY A 307 -6.17 -13.77 -5.23
CA GLY A 307 -4.78 -14.27 -5.12
C GLY A 307 -3.98 -14.09 -6.42
N LEU A 308 -4.60 -14.32 -7.58
CA LEU A 308 -3.98 -14.11 -8.88
C LEU A 308 -3.69 -12.63 -9.17
N LEU A 309 -4.60 -11.72 -8.80
CA LEU A 309 -4.40 -10.29 -8.99
C LEU A 309 -3.32 -9.75 -8.07
N THR A 310 -3.35 -10.07 -6.78
CA THR A 310 -2.35 -9.59 -5.82
C THR A 310 -0.97 -10.19 -6.09
N GLY A 311 -0.89 -11.50 -6.30
CA GLY A 311 0.37 -12.18 -6.64
C GLY A 311 0.89 -11.79 -8.03
N GLY A 312 -0.01 -11.63 -9.01
CA GLY A 312 0.34 -11.17 -10.35
C GLY A 312 0.83 -9.72 -10.38
N TYR A 313 0.24 -8.84 -9.56
CA TYR A 313 0.67 -7.45 -9.42
C TYR A 313 2.08 -7.41 -8.86
N TYR A 314 2.35 -8.17 -7.79
CA TYR A 314 3.70 -8.30 -7.24
C TYR A 314 4.70 -8.84 -8.27
N ALA A 315 4.40 -10.00 -8.86
CA ALA A 315 5.28 -10.64 -9.83
C ALA A 315 5.58 -9.73 -11.04
N GLY A 316 4.61 -8.90 -11.45
CA GLY A 316 4.79 -7.91 -12.50
C GLY A 316 5.81 -6.81 -12.22
N HIS A 317 6.30 -6.65 -10.99
CA HIS A 317 7.39 -5.70 -10.70
C HIS A 317 8.78 -6.34 -10.85
N TYR A 318 8.86 -7.67 -10.73
CA TYR A 318 10.11 -8.44 -10.77
C TYR A 318 10.27 -9.26 -12.05
N VAL A 319 9.20 -9.52 -12.78
CA VAL A 319 9.18 -10.32 -14.00
C VAL A 319 8.48 -9.55 -15.11
N LEU A 320 9.09 -9.55 -16.31
CA LEU A 320 8.48 -8.98 -17.51
C LEU A 320 7.26 -9.81 -17.92
N LEU A 321 6.06 -9.34 -17.55
CA LEU A 321 4.81 -9.92 -18.04
C LEU A 321 4.64 -9.60 -19.54
N PRO A 322 4.13 -10.53 -20.37
CA PRO A 322 3.98 -10.33 -21.82
C PRO A 322 3.14 -9.11 -22.21
N PHE A 323 2.24 -8.68 -21.31
CA PHE A 323 1.31 -7.58 -21.50
C PHE A 323 1.64 -6.37 -20.62
N GLY A 324 2.69 -6.42 -19.78
CA GLY A 324 3.04 -5.36 -18.84
C GLY A 324 2.09 -5.25 -17.62
N THR A 325 2.63 -4.75 -16.51
CA THR A 325 1.94 -4.71 -15.20
C THR A 325 0.82 -3.68 -15.15
N SER A 326 0.94 -2.60 -15.93
CA SER A 326 -0.08 -1.54 -16.04
C SER A 326 -1.43 -2.04 -16.57
N TRP A 327 -1.48 -3.19 -17.26
CA TRP A 327 -2.71 -3.76 -17.79
C TRP A 327 -3.41 -4.74 -16.85
N LEU A 328 -2.78 -5.12 -15.73
CA LEU A 328 -3.35 -6.09 -14.81
C LEU A 328 -4.63 -5.58 -14.14
N LEU A 329 -4.63 -4.32 -13.67
CA LEU A 329 -5.79 -3.71 -13.03
C LEU A 329 -6.93 -3.44 -14.04
N PRO A 330 -6.67 -2.90 -15.26
CA PRO A 330 -7.67 -2.85 -16.32
C PRO A 330 -8.26 -4.24 -16.67
N ALA A 331 -7.44 -5.29 -16.74
CA ALA A 331 -7.93 -6.64 -16.99
C ALA A 331 -8.85 -7.14 -15.86
N ALA A 332 -8.52 -6.85 -14.60
CA ALA A 332 -9.40 -7.12 -13.45
C ALA A 332 -10.74 -6.40 -13.58
N ALA A 333 -10.73 -5.11 -13.95
CA ALA A 333 -11.93 -4.32 -14.20
C ALA A 333 -12.79 -4.92 -15.33
N VAL A 334 -12.18 -5.43 -16.40
CA VAL A 334 -12.91 -6.13 -17.48
C VAL A 334 -13.54 -7.42 -16.97
N ILE A 335 -12.82 -8.24 -16.21
CA ILE A 335 -13.37 -9.48 -15.63
C ILE A 335 -14.59 -9.19 -14.76
N LEU A 336 -14.49 -8.18 -13.87
CA LEU A 336 -15.60 -7.76 -13.02
C LEU A 336 -16.76 -7.19 -13.85
N GLY A 337 -16.46 -6.37 -14.86
CA GLY A 337 -17.44 -5.81 -15.77
C GLY A 337 -18.23 -6.89 -16.51
N LEU A 338 -17.56 -7.89 -17.07
CA LEU A 338 -18.17 -9.03 -17.77
C LEU A 338 -18.99 -9.91 -16.82
N ALA A 339 -18.47 -10.20 -15.61
CA ALA A 339 -19.20 -10.95 -14.61
C ALA A 339 -20.51 -10.24 -14.18
N ALA A 340 -20.55 -8.90 -14.19
CA ALA A 340 -21.75 -8.15 -13.86
C ALA A 340 -22.76 -8.11 -15.02
N LEU A 341 -22.31 -8.24 -16.27
CA LEU A 341 -23.21 -8.38 -17.43
C LEU A 341 -23.96 -9.72 -17.40
N THR A 342 -23.32 -10.79 -16.90
CA THR A 342 -23.90 -12.14 -16.87
C THR A 342 -24.71 -12.45 -15.62
N ALA A 343 -24.64 -11.62 -14.57
CA ALA A 343 -25.31 -11.85 -13.29
C ALA A 343 -26.86 -11.78 -13.33
N GLY A 344 -27.44 -11.30 -14.44
CA GLY A 344 -28.89 -11.08 -14.59
C GLY A 344 -29.39 -9.85 -13.81
N SER A 345 -30.56 -9.33 -14.19
CA SER A 345 -31.11 -8.10 -13.60
C SER A 345 -32.54 -8.29 -13.09
N ALA A 346 -32.72 -8.23 -11.76
CA ALA A 346 -34.00 -7.96 -11.13
C ALA A 346 -34.28 -6.45 -11.06
N GLU A 347 -35.55 -6.04 -11.23
CA GLU A 347 -35.95 -4.64 -11.04
C GLU A 347 -35.86 -4.24 -9.56
N LEU A 348 -35.40 -3.01 -9.31
CA LEU A 348 -35.31 -2.44 -7.98
C LEU A 348 -36.18 -1.18 -7.87
N ALA A 349 -37.13 -1.19 -6.93
CA ALA A 349 -37.71 0.04 -6.41
C ALA A 349 -36.68 0.72 -5.48
N THR A 350 -36.21 1.90 -5.85
CA THR A 350 -35.31 2.72 -5.03
C THR A 350 -35.95 4.07 -4.76
N SER A 351 -35.86 4.54 -3.51
CA SER A 351 -36.43 5.84 -3.13
C SER A 351 -35.43 6.97 -3.45
N ARG A 352 -35.95 8.05 -4.06
CA ARG A 352 -35.17 9.28 -4.28
C ARG A 352 -34.67 9.87 -2.96
N ARG A 353 -35.49 9.80 -1.90
CA ARG A 353 -35.14 10.30 -0.56
C ARG A 353 -33.97 9.53 0.05
N THR A 354 -33.97 8.20 -0.01
CA THR A 354 -32.85 7.40 0.54
C THR A 354 -31.56 7.62 -0.23
N THR A 355 -31.65 7.84 -1.54
CA THR A 355 -30.48 8.22 -2.36
C THR A 355 -29.92 9.57 -1.93
N GLY A 356 -30.78 10.58 -1.76
CA GLY A 356 -30.36 11.91 -1.33
C GLY A 356 -29.66 11.91 0.03
N VAL A 357 -30.19 11.16 1.00
CA VAL A 357 -29.53 10.98 2.32
C VAL A 357 -28.16 10.33 2.15
N GLY A 358 -28.04 9.26 1.35
CA GLY A 358 -26.76 8.59 1.13
C GLY A 358 -25.69 9.49 0.48
N VAL A 359 -26.08 10.32 -0.49
CA VAL A 359 -25.18 11.30 -1.12
C VAL A 359 -24.76 12.37 -0.11
N ALA A 360 -25.69 12.87 0.70
CA ALA A 360 -25.37 13.84 1.75
C ALA A 360 -24.41 13.25 2.81
N THR A 361 -24.61 11.99 3.21
CA THR A 361 -23.68 11.27 4.09
C THR A 361 -22.31 11.12 3.45
N ALA A 362 -22.22 10.75 2.17
CA ALA A 362 -20.95 10.63 1.46
C ALA A 362 -20.18 11.97 1.44
N ALA A 363 -20.87 13.07 1.13
CA ALA A 363 -20.29 14.41 1.17
C ALA A 363 -19.86 14.82 2.59
N ALA A 364 -20.66 14.53 3.61
CA ALA A 364 -20.33 14.82 5.00
C ALA A 364 -19.11 14.03 5.49
N THR A 365 -19.00 12.74 5.13
CA THR A 365 -17.82 11.91 5.47
C THR A 365 -16.56 12.43 4.80
N ALA A 366 -16.63 12.80 3.52
CA ALA A 366 -15.51 13.40 2.81
C ALA A 366 -15.08 14.74 3.44
N LEU A 367 -16.05 15.60 3.78
CA LEU A 367 -15.78 16.86 4.47
C LEU A 367 -15.16 16.64 5.86
N ALA A 368 -15.68 15.71 6.65
CA ALA A 368 -15.11 15.38 7.96
C ALA A 368 -13.67 14.87 7.83
N THR A 369 -13.39 14.03 6.82
CA THR A 369 -12.03 13.55 6.54
C THR A 369 -11.11 14.68 6.12
N PHE A 370 -11.58 15.63 5.31
CA PHE A 370 -10.83 16.83 4.95
C PHE A 370 -10.51 17.69 6.18
N VAL A 371 -11.49 17.93 7.05
CA VAL A 371 -11.31 18.72 8.27
C VAL A 371 -10.30 18.05 9.22
N ILE A 372 -10.43 16.74 9.43
CA ILE A 372 -9.46 15.97 10.22
C ILE A 372 -8.07 16.10 9.59
N GLY A 373 -7.95 15.84 8.29
CA GLY A 373 -6.68 15.94 7.57
C GLY A 373 -6.05 17.33 7.63
N ALA A 374 -6.85 18.41 7.65
CA ALA A 374 -6.36 19.77 7.82
C ALA A 374 -5.85 20.06 9.24
N VAL A 375 -6.43 19.43 10.26
CA VAL A 375 -5.98 19.56 11.66
C VAL A 375 -4.77 18.69 11.94
N THR A 376 -4.69 17.50 11.32
CA THR A 376 -3.62 16.52 11.54
C THR A 376 -2.54 16.55 10.47
N ALA A 377 -2.56 17.52 9.56
CA ALA A 377 -1.57 17.65 8.49
C ALA A 377 -0.16 17.78 9.11
N PRO A 378 0.85 17.10 8.55
CA PRO A 378 2.24 17.33 8.92
C PRO A 378 2.60 18.82 8.88
N SER A 379 3.13 19.35 9.98
CA SER A 379 3.76 20.67 9.98
C SER A 379 5.22 20.49 9.58
N LEU A 380 5.56 20.88 8.35
CA LEU A 380 6.94 20.88 7.87
C LEU A 380 7.61 22.22 8.23
N ASP A 381 8.88 22.17 8.62
CA ASP A 381 9.63 23.40 8.90
C ASP A 381 9.80 24.23 7.62
N LYS A 382 9.80 25.55 7.80
CA LYS A 382 10.20 26.45 6.72
C LYS A 382 11.69 26.23 6.43
N PRO A 383 12.08 26.01 5.17
CA PRO A 383 13.48 25.87 4.82
C PRO A 383 14.28 27.08 5.28
N ARG A 384 15.50 26.85 5.76
CA ARG A 384 16.43 27.90 6.18
C ARG A 384 17.74 27.73 5.44
N ALA A 385 18.22 28.83 4.86
CA ALA A 385 19.56 28.89 4.31
C ALA A 385 20.56 28.47 5.40
N THR A 386 21.35 27.44 5.11
CA THR A 386 22.29 26.82 6.05
C THR A 386 23.63 26.68 5.33
N ASP A 387 24.68 27.24 5.92
CA ASP A 387 26.05 27.12 5.40
C ASP A 387 26.67 25.78 5.87
N LEU A 388 27.80 25.39 5.28
CA LEU A 388 28.61 24.29 5.76
C LEU A 388 29.22 24.64 7.13
N PRO A 389 29.40 23.67 8.05
CA PRO A 389 29.20 22.23 7.86
C PRO A 389 27.74 21.78 7.87
N LEU A 390 27.43 20.73 7.08
CA LEU A 390 26.12 20.08 7.07
C LEU A 390 26.25 18.62 7.50
N ARG A 391 25.28 18.12 8.28
CA ARG A 391 25.16 16.71 8.63
C ARG A 391 24.26 16.00 7.63
N VAL A 392 24.83 15.00 6.94
CA VAL A 392 24.15 14.21 5.92
C VAL A 392 23.99 12.78 6.41
N MET A 393 22.79 12.23 6.27
CA MET A 393 22.45 10.85 6.59
C MET A 393 22.02 10.10 5.33
N THR A 394 22.49 8.86 5.16
CA THR A 394 21.93 7.90 4.21
C THR A 394 21.29 6.77 4.96
N TYR A 395 20.10 6.36 4.53
CA TYR A 395 19.35 5.29 5.18
C TYR A 395 18.41 4.57 4.21
N ASN A 396 18.73 3.32 3.88
CA ASN A 396 17.74 2.40 3.31
C ASN A 396 16.72 2.06 4.41
N ILE A 397 15.45 2.40 4.21
CA ILE A 397 14.40 2.28 5.23
C ILE A 397 13.50 1.06 5.04
N HIS A 398 13.81 0.19 4.08
CA HIS A 398 13.12 -1.09 3.87
C HIS A 398 11.58 -0.96 3.90
N TYR A 399 11.05 -0.01 3.13
CA TYR A 399 9.62 0.28 3.01
C TYR A 399 8.92 0.77 4.29
N GLY A 400 9.69 1.08 5.33
CA GLY A 400 9.18 1.38 6.67
C GLY A 400 9.04 0.12 7.55
N ILE A 401 9.69 -0.98 7.19
CA ILE A 401 9.53 -2.28 7.84
C ILE A 401 10.85 -2.66 8.54
N ALA A 402 10.75 -2.87 9.83
CA ALA A 402 11.84 -3.26 10.71
C ALA A 402 12.43 -4.62 10.34
N ALA A 403 13.62 -4.93 10.88
CA ALA A 403 14.31 -6.20 10.65
C ALA A 403 13.46 -7.43 11.04
N ASP A 404 12.51 -7.28 11.96
CA ASP A 404 11.57 -8.34 12.36
C ASP A 404 10.31 -8.43 11.47
N GLY A 405 10.16 -7.58 10.46
CA GLY A 405 9.00 -7.54 9.57
C GLY A 405 7.80 -6.73 10.08
N ARG A 406 7.94 -6.00 11.19
CA ARG A 406 6.92 -5.05 11.69
C ARG A 406 7.04 -3.71 10.98
N PHE A 407 5.92 -3.07 10.67
CA PHE A 407 5.95 -1.68 10.20
C PHE A 407 6.36 -0.74 11.35
N ASP A 408 7.46 0.00 11.19
CA ASP A 408 8.06 0.87 12.23
C ASP A 408 8.59 2.21 11.70
N ALA A 409 7.71 2.99 11.05
CA ALA A 409 8.03 4.36 10.66
C ALA A 409 8.42 5.27 11.85
N ALA A 410 7.90 4.99 13.05
CA ALA A 410 8.20 5.76 14.25
C ALA A 410 9.64 5.54 14.74
N GLY A 411 10.12 4.29 14.72
CA GLY A 411 11.51 3.93 14.99
C GLY A 411 12.47 4.59 14.00
N ILE A 412 12.17 4.53 12.70
CA ILE A 412 12.95 5.23 11.66
C ILE A 412 13.02 6.74 11.95
N ALA A 413 11.88 7.38 12.27
CA ALA A 413 11.85 8.79 12.62
C ALA A 413 12.67 9.11 13.89
N ALA A 414 12.62 8.24 14.90
CA ALA A 414 13.42 8.39 16.12
C ALA A 414 14.92 8.30 15.83
N THR A 415 15.33 7.38 14.97
CA THR A 415 16.71 7.22 14.51
C THR A 415 17.20 8.45 13.75
N ILE A 416 16.41 8.99 12.81
CA ILE A 416 16.73 10.25 12.13
C ILE A 416 16.83 11.40 13.12
N ARG A 417 15.91 11.54 14.08
CA ARG A 417 15.96 12.61 15.08
C ARG A 417 17.18 12.54 15.98
N ARG A 418 17.61 11.34 16.41
CA ARG A 418 18.83 11.16 17.22
C ARG A 418 20.08 11.63 16.47
N ALA A 419 20.15 11.33 15.17
CA ALA A 419 21.27 11.71 14.34
C ALA A 419 21.29 13.20 13.98
N GLU A 420 20.21 13.97 14.21
CA GLU A 420 20.09 15.39 13.90
C GLU A 420 20.64 15.82 12.51
N PRO A 421 20.31 15.12 11.40
CA PRO A 421 20.82 15.47 10.08
C PRO A 421 20.13 16.72 9.53
N ASP A 422 20.89 17.51 8.77
CA ASP A 422 20.37 18.60 7.95
C ASP A 422 19.75 18.09 6.64
N VAL A 423 20.32 16.99 6.12
CA VAL A 423 19.88 16.30 4.90
C VAL A 423 19.85 14.80 5.13
N VAL A 424 18.76 14.15 4.73
CA VAL A 424 18.61 12.69 4.76
C VAL A 424 18.31 12.20 3.35
N VAL A 425 19.10 11.25 2.87
CA VAL A 425 18.81 10.51 1.65
C VAL A 425 18.27 9.13 2.02
N LEU A 426 17.11 8.78 1.45
CA LEU A 426 16.39 7.54 1.75
C LEU A 426 16.29 6.67 0.51
N GLN A 427 16.44 5.36 0.71
CA GLN A 427 16.21 4.32 -0.30
C GLN A 427 15.11 3.37 0.19
N GLU A 428 14.50 2.64 -0.75
CA GLU A 428 13.35 1.75 -0.49
C GLU A 428 12.18 2.45 0.22
N VAL A 429 11.90 3.68 -0.20
CA VAL A 429 10.76 4.45 0.31
C VAL A 429 9.47 3.91 -0.32
N ASP A 430 8.47 3.60 0.51
CA ASP A 430 7.12 3.20 0.09
C ASP A 430 6.10 4.31 0.38
N ARG A 431 5.27 4.63 -0.61
CA ARG A 431 4.24 5.68 -0.55
C ARG A 431 2.81 5.16 -0.79
N GLY A 432 2.57 3.89 -0.52
CA GLY A 432 1.22 3.34 -0.58
C GLY A 432 1.10 2.03 -1.34
N TRP A 433 2.18 1.28 -1.49
CA TRP A 433 2.11 0.00 -2.18
C TRP A 433 1.30 -0.98 -1.35
N PHE A 434 0.21 -1.50 -1.91
CA PHE A 434 -0.72 -2.36 -1.16
C PHE A 434 -0.04 -3.61 -0.59
N LEU A 435 1.02 -4.07 -1.26
CA LEU A 435 1.81 -5.24 -0.86
C LEU A 435 2.67 -4.98 0.39
N ASN A 436 2.96 -3.72 0.69
CA ASN A 436 3.63 -3.26 1.91
C ASN A 436 2.63 -2.65 2.92
N GLY A 437 1.33 -2.96 2.80
CA GLY A 437 0.29 -2.47 3.70
C GLY A 437 -0.38 -1.17 3.24
N GLY A 438 0.10 -0.54 2.16
CA GLY A 438 -0.51 0.66 1.60
C GLY A 438 -0.30 1.91 2.46
N HIS A 439 0.79 1.97 3.21
CA HIS A 439 1.18 3.09 4.06
C HIS A 439 1.92 4.17 3.25
N ASP A 440 1.68 5.46 3.50
CA ASP A 440 2.54 6.53 2.99
C ASP A 440 3.67 6.82 3.98
N THR A 441 4.72 5.97 3.95
CA THR A 441 5.84 6.04 4.89
C THR A 441 6.57 7.38 4.80
N LEU A 442 6.77 7.91 3.59
CA LEU A 442 7.46 9.18 3.40
C LEU A 442 6.71 10.36 4.01
N ARG A 443 5.41 10.49 3.72
CA ARG A 443 4.58 11.57 4.24
C ARG A 443 4.52 11.53 5.77
N ARG A 444 4.41 10.34 6.36
CA ARG A 444 4.45 10.13 7.81
C ARG A 444 5.79 10.55 8.39
N LEU A 445 6.88 10.03 7.82
CA LEU A 445 8.25 10.27 8.28
C LEU A 445 8.61 11.75 8.24
N ALA A 446 8.34 12.42 7.11
CA ALA A 446 8.59 13.85 6.94
C ALA A 446 7.89 14.70 8.00
N GLY A 447 6.66 14.33 8.39
CA GLY A 447 5.94 14.98 9.47
C GLY A 447 6.56 14.77 10.84
N ASP A 448 7.10 13.58 11.11
CA ASP A 448 7.72 13.24 12.40
C ASP A 448 9.12 13.83 12.59
N VAL A 449 9.82 14.15 11.49
CA VAL A 449 11.15 14.79 11.52
C VAL A 449 11.14 16.27 11.13
N HIS A 450 9.96 16.79 10.75
CA HIS A 450 9.70 18.16 10.32
C HIS A 450 10.50 18.63 9.10
N MET A 451 10.85 17.74 8.17
CA MET A 451 11.69 18.05 7.01
C MET A 451 10.88 18.04 5.71
N ARG A 452 11.17 18.98 4.81
CA ARG A 452 10.64 18.95 3.44
C ARG A 452 11.27 17.82 2.67
N TYR A 453 10.56 17.30 1.66
CA TYR A 453 11.06 16.17 0.89
C TYR A 453 10.84 16.31 -0.61
N VAL A 454 11.70 15.65 -1.36
CA VAL A 454 11.44 15.23 -2.73
C VAL A 454 11.58 13.72 -2.82
N PHE A 455 10.91 13.11 -3.78
CA PHE A 455 10.92 11.66 -3.97
C PHE A 455 11.21 11.40 -5.47
N SER A 456 11.53 10.17 -5.82
CA SER A 456 11.76 9.69 -7.18
C SER A 456 11.15 8.30 -7.26
N PRO A 457 10.29 8.01 -8.26
CA PRO A 457 9.72 6.68 -8.41
C PRO A 457 10.71 5.76 -9.12
N SER A 458 10.98 4.59 -8.54
CA SER A 458 11.87 3.56 -9.06
C SER A 458 11.12 2.41 -9.73
N THR A 459 9.95 1.99 -9.23
CA THR A 459 9.13 0.92 -9.83
C THR A 459 7.94 1.48 -10.60
N ASP A 460 6.81 1.58 -9.90
CA ASP A 460 5.60 2.32 -10.22
C ASP A 460 5.72 3.72 -9.61
N GLU A 461 4.62 4.44 -9.46
CA GLU A 461 4.67 5.78 -8.85
C GLU A 461 4.87 5.77 -7.32
N LEU A 462 4.80 4.61 -6.66
CA LEU A 462 4.66 4.50 -5.20
C LEU A 462 5.95 4.14 -4.47
N MET A 463 6.96 3.56 -5.13
CA MET A 463 8.21 3.15 -4.47
C MET A 463 9.44 3.80 -5.10
N GLY A 464 10.47 4.09 -4.29
CA GLY A 464 11.74 4.62 -4.80
C GLY A 464 12.59 5.34 -3.75
N GLU A 465 13.20 6.45 -4.14
CA GLU A 465 14.20 7.17 -3.34
C GLU A 465 13.67 8.53 -2.91
N ALA A 466 14.06 9.02 -1.74
CA ALA A 466 13.70 10.35 -1.28
C ALA A 466 14.89 11.14 -0.74
N ILE A 467 14.78 12.47 -0.77
CA ILE A 467 15.68 13.38 -0.07
C ILE A 467 14.84 14.27 0.85
N LEU A 468 15.13 14.24 2.14
CA LEU A 468 14.55 15.12 3.15
C LEU A 468 15.57 16.16 3.56
N THR A 469 15.16 17.42 3.73
CA THR A 469 16.08 18.50 4.14
C THR A 469 15.37 19.64 4.85
N ARG A 470 16.13 20.39 5.66
CA ARG A 470 15.74 21.72 6.17
C ARG A 470 16.31 22.87 5.35
N VAL A 471 17.15 22.57 4.36
CA VAL A 471 17.77 23.54 3.45
C VAL A 471 16.86 23.75 2.22
N PRO A 472 16.73 24.98 1.68
CA PRO A 472 15.92 25.22 0.49
C PRO A 472 16.39 24.41 -0.72
N PHE A 473 15.45 23.79 -1.43
CA PHE A 473 15.71 23.22 -2.76
C PHE A 473 15.80 24.34 -3.80
N ALA A 474 16.89 24.37 -4.55
CA ALA A 474 17.06 25.25 -5.71
C ALA A 474 16.61 24.55 -7.01
N ASP A 475 16.92 23.27 -7.16
CA ASP A 475 16.60 22.46 -8.34
C ASP A 475 16.49 20.98 -7.95
N VAL A 476 15.66 20.22 -8.65
CA VAL A 476 15.41 18.79 -8.39
C VAL A 476 15.37 18.05 -9.73
N GLN A 477 16.20 17.01 -9.84
CA GLN A 477 16.35 16.25 -11.07
C GLN A 477 16.26 14.75 -10.79
N VAL A 478 15.47 14.04 -11.59
CA VAL A 478 15.37 12.58 -11.56
C VAL A 478 15.97 12.03 -12.85
N THR A 479 17.02 11.21 -12.74
CA THR A 479 17.66 10.58 -13.89
C THR A 479 17.46 9.06 -13.84
N PRO A 480 16.68 8.48 -14.77
CA PRO A 480 16.52 7.04 -14.85
C PRO A 480 17.84 6.34 -15.21
N LEU A 481 18.16 5.27 -14.50
CA LEU A 481 19.34 4.44 -14.76
C LEU A 481 19.01 3.26 -15.69
N PRO A 482 20.04 2.65 -16.33
CA PRO A 482 19.86 1.44 -17.13
C PRO A 482 19.14 0.32 -16.37
N ARG A 483 18.15 -0.30 -17.01
CA ARG A 483 17.34 -1.37 -16.39
C ARG A 483 18.11 -2.67 -16.23
N ALA A 484 17.75 -3.43 -15.20
CA ALA A 484 18.31 -4.74 -14.87
C ALA A 484 17.60 -5.93 -15.55
N GLY A 485 16.89 -5.71 -16.66
CA GLY A 485 16.07 -6.74 -17.31
C GLY A 485 14.77 -7.08 -16.57
N VAL A 486 14.41 -6.27 -15.56
CA VAL A 486 13.14 -6.33 -14.81
C VAL A 486 12.35 -5.03 -15.00
N PRO A 487 11.03 -5.02 -14.76
CA PRO A 487 10.18 -3.83 -14.82
C PRO A 487 10.62 -2.72 -13.86
N MET A 488 11.03 -3.08 -12.64
CA MET A 488 11.64 -2.17 -11.67
C MET A 488 12.80 -1.39 -12.31
N ARG A 489 12.80 -0.06 -12.14
CA ARG A 489 13.84 0.87 -12.61
C ARG A 489 14.68 1.28 -11.42
N ALA A 490 15.93 1.61 -11.68
CA ALA A 490 16.73 2.35 -10.72
C ALA A 490 16.81 3.80 -11.23
N ALA A 491 17.00 4.76 -10.33
CA ALA A 491 17.16 6.16 -10.69
C ALA A 491 18.20 6.83 -9.78
N THR A 492 18.65 8.01 -10.20
CA THR A 492 19.20 8.98 -9.27
C THR A 492 18.16 10.06 -9.01
N LEU A 493 18.10 10.51 -7.76
CA LEU A 493 17.40 11.71 -7.36
C LEU A 493 18.45 12.71 -6.90
N SER A 494 18.54 13.83 -7.62
CA SER A 494 19.43 14.94 -7.29
C SER A 494 18.62 16.10 -6.76
N ALA A 495 18.98 16.60 -5.58
CA ALA A 495 18.46 17.83 -5.01
C ALA A 495 19.61 18.83 -4.87
N VAL A 496 19.50 19.96 -5.55
CA VAL A 496 20.44 21.07 -5.44
C VAL A 496 20.00 21.94 -4.28
N LEU A 497 20.89 22.13 -3.32
CA LEU A 497 20.68 22.95 -2.13
C LEU A 497 21.46 24.26 -2.29
N ASP A 498 20.78 25.37 -2.03
CA ASP A 498 21.40 26.71 -2.00
C ASP A 498 22.27 26.83 -0.74
N ILE A 499 23.59 26.93 -0.93
CA ILE A 499 24.58 27.08 0.15
C ILE A 499 25.12 28.51 0.14
N PRO A 500 24.81 29.32 1.17
CA PRO A 500 25.30 30.69 1.24
C PRO A 500 26.82 30.77 1.18
N GLY A 501 27.37 31.66 0.36
CA GLY A 501 28.79 32.00 0.40
C GLY A 501 29.75 31.02 -0.30
N GLY A 502 29.25 30.05 -1.07
CA GLY A 502 30.08 29.26 -2.00
C GLY A 502 29.25 28.49 -3.03
N PRO A 503 29.84 27.48 -3.69
CA PRO A 503 29.11 26.62 -4.62
C PRO A 503 27.86 25.99 -4.00
N ASP A 504 26.78 25.89 -4.79
CA ASP A 504 25.61 25.07 -4.47
C ASP A 504 26.03 23.61 -4.24
N LEU A 505 25.28 22.91 -3.40
CA LEU A 505 25.51 21.51 -3.08
C LEU A 505 24.47 20.62 -3.76
N ALA A 506 24.88 19.78 -4.70
CA ALA A 506 24.05 18.72 -5.25
C ALA A 506 24.12 17.49 -4.33
N VAL A 507 23.01 17.19 -3.66
CA VAL A 507 22.83 15.94 -2.91
C VAL A 507 22.17 14.94 -3.83
N VAL A 508 22.86 13.83 -4.10
CA VAL A 508 22.43 12.78 -5.03
C VAL A 508 22.22 11.50 -4.25
N THR A 509 21.05 10.88 -4.43
CA THR A 509 20.75 9.54 -3.90
C THR A 509 20.50 8.55 -5.02
N THR A 510 20.85 7.30 -4.78
CA THR A 510 20.55 6.18 -5.67
C THR A 510 20.43 4.87 -4.90
N HIS A 511 19.73 3.91 -5.49
CA HIS A 511 19.70 2.53 -5.06
C HIS A 511 19.99 1.62 -6.25
N LEU A 512 21.17 0.97 -6.27
CA LEU A 512 21.56 0.12 -7.38
C LEU A 512 20.95 -1.28 -7.27
N HIS A 513 20.51 -1.83 -8.40
CA HIS A 513 19.90 -3.16 -8.41
C HIS A 513 20.95 -4.27 -8.33
N LEU A 514 20.60 -5.31 -7.57
CA LEU A 514 21.25 -6.64 -7.60
C LEU A 514 20.96 -7.37 -8.93
N GLY A 515 21.43 -6.83 -10.05
CA GLY A 515 21.33 -7.42 -11.38
C GLY A 515 22.54 -8.26 -11.78
N SER A 516 22.58 -8.74 -13.02
CA SER A 516 23.82 -9.32 -13.57
C SER A 516 24.97 -8.31 -13.50
N ALA A 517 26.22 -8.79 -13.33
CA ALA A 517 27.39 -7.92 -13.10
C ALA A 517 27.53 -6.77 -14.12
N GLY A 518 27.07 -6.97 -15.37
CA GLY A 518 27.08 -5.95 -16.41
C GLY A 518 26.08 -4.81 -16.22
N VAL A 519 24.95 -5.03 -15.54
CA VAL A 519 23.96 -3.98 -15.25
C VAL A 519 24.50 -3.01 -14.22
N ALA A 520 24.94 -3.51 -13.07
CA ALA A 520 25.46 -2.67 -11.98
C ALA A 520 26.58 -1.76 -12.47
N LYS A 521 27.50 -2.28 -13.31
CA LYS A 521 28.56 -1.46 -13.93
C LYS A 521 27.99 -0.33 -14.79
N ARG A 522 26.98 -0.59 -15.63
CA ARG A 522 26.35 0.45 -16.46
C ARG A 522 25.60 1.48 -15.61
N GLN A 523 24.97 1.05 -14.52
CA GLN A 523 24.32 1.97 -13.59
C GLN A 523 25.34 2.85 -12.89
N VAL A 524 26.45 2.30 -12.38
CA VAL A 524 27.53 3.10 -11.79
C VAL A 524 28.10 4.13 -12.77
N VAL A 525 28.32 3.75 -14.03
CA VAL A 525 28.76 4.69 -15.07
C VAL A 525 27.74 5.81 -15.27
N ALA A 526 26.45 5.48 -15.39
CA ALA A 526 25.41 6.49 -15.53
C ALA A 526 25.29 7.42 -14.30
N VAL A 527 25.50 6.89 -13.08
CA VAL A 527 25.58 7.72 -11.87
C VAL A 527 26.79 8.65 -11.93
N ALA A 528 27.95 8.17 -12.38
CA ALA A 528 29.14 9.00 -12.54
C ALA A 528 28.93 10.12 -13.57
N ASP A 529 28.22 9.85 -14.68
CA ASP A 529 27.86 10.86 -15.67
C ASP A 529 26.95 11.96 -15.08
N VAL A 530 25.98 11.59 -14.23
CA VAL A 530 25.12 12.55 -13.51
C VAL A 530 25.93 13.41 -12.55
N VAL A 531 26.84 12.80 -11.79
CA VAL A 531 27.75 13.49 -10.87
C VAL A 531 28.61 14.50 -11.62
N GLU A 532 29.23 14.08 -12.73
CA GLU A 532 30.08 14.94 -13.54
C GLU A 532 29.31 16.14 -14.09
N GLY A 533 28.08 15.93 -14.58
CA GLY A 533 27.23 17.04 -15.07
C GLY A 533 26.93 18.10 -13.99
N HIS A 534 26.73 17.70 -12.73
CA HIS A 534 26.61 18.66 -11.62
C HIS A 534 27.91 19.39 -11.34
N ARG A 535 29.04 18.70 -11.38
CA ARG A 535 30.38 19.30 -11.18
C ARG A 535 30.75 20.29 -12.28
N GLU A 536 30.49 19.95 -13.54
CA GLU A 536 30.68 20.83 -14.69
C GLU A 536 29.82 22.10 -14.60
N SER A 537 28.67 22.00 -13.92
CA SER A 537 27.81 23.14 -13.60
C SER A 537 28.31 23.97 -12.40
N GLY A 538 29.52 23.69 -11.89
CA GLY A 538 30.15 24.43 -10.80
C GLY A 538 29.63 24.08 -9.40
N ARG A 539 29.00 22.91 -9.22
CA ARG A 539 28.41 22.47 -7.95
C ARG A 539 29.33 21.51 -7.21
N ASP A 540 29.33 21.59 -5.88
CA ASP A 540 29.86 20.52 -5.03
C ASP A 540 28.85 19.35 -5.02
N VAL A 541 29.31 18.10 -4.89
CA VAL A 541 28.45 16.91 -4.94
C VAL A 541 28.64 16.05 -3.71
N VAL A 542 27.53 15.59 -3.15
CA VAL A 542 27.46 14.52 -2.14
C VAL A 542 26.57 13.44 -2.71
N LEU A 543 27.16 12.28 -2.98
CA LEU A 543 26.45 11.10 -3.47
C LEU A 543 26.37 10.08 -2.34
N ALA A 544 25.17 9.72 -1.92
CA ALA A 544 24.99 8.72 -0.86
C ALA A 544 23.81 7.80 -1.12
N GLY A 545 23.91 6.54 -0.69
CA GLY A 545 22.83 5.57 -0.86
C GLY A 545 23.30 4.13 -0.79
N ASP A 546 22.38 3.22 -1.10
CA ASP A 546 22.61 1.78 -1.16
C ASP A 546 23.12 1.38 -2.56
N PHE A 547 24.39 1.04 -2.65
CA PHE A 547 25.00 0.62 -3.91
C PHE A 547 24.89 -0.89 -4.13
N ASN A 548 24.50 -1.67 -3.12
CA ASN A 548 24.57 -3.13 -3.18
C ASN A 548 25.97 -3.67 -3.60
N LEU A 549 27.03 -2.89 -3.33
CA LEU A 549 28.42 -3.18 -3.68
C LEU A 549 29.31 -2.98 -2.47
N GLU A 550 30.26 -3.91 -2.26
CA GLU A 550 31.31 -3.72 -1.27
C GLU A 550 32.28 -2.61 -1.68
N PRO A 551 32.98 -1.96 -0.74
CA PRO A 551 33.91 -0.87 -1.00
C PRO A 551 35.05 -1.22 -1.95
N THR A 552 35.46 -2.49 -1.94
CA THR A 552 36.54 -3.00 -2.78
C THR A 552 36.06 -3.48 -4.15
N ASP A 553 34.76 -3.35 -4.46
CA ASP A 553 34.21 -3.76 -5.74
C ASP A 553 34.71 -2.82 -6.87
N GLY A 554 35.44 -3.38 -7.82
CA GLY A 554 36.03 -2.63 -8.93
C GLY A 554 34.99 -1.93 -9.83
N ARG A 555 33.70 -2.26 -9.72
CA ARG A 555 32.62 -1.55 -10.43
C ARG A 555 32.47 -0.12 -9.95
N LEU A 556 32.88 0.23 -8.72
CA LEU A 556 32.85 1.60 -8.18
C LEU A 556 33.93 2.51 -8.77
N ALA A 557 34.91 1.97 -9.51
CA ALA A 557 36.03 2.74 -10.05
C ALA A 557 35.62 4.01 -10.85
N PRO A 558 34.57 4.01 -11.70
CA PRO A 558 34.13 5.22 -12.40
C PRO A 558 33.67 6.36 -11.48
N LEU A 559 33.17 6.06 -10.28
CA LEU A 559 32.82 7.10 -9.29
C LEU A 559 34.07 7.64 -8.61
N LEU A 560 35.03 6.75 -8.29
CA LEU A 560 36.27 7.12 -7.63
C LEU A 560 37.23 7.93 -8.52
N THR A 561 36.97 8.05 -9.82
CA THR A 561 37.68 9.00 -10.69
C THR A 561 37.18 10.44 -10.56
N VAL A 562 35.95 10.62 -10.06
CA VAL A 562 35.28 11.93 -9.99
C VAL A 562 34.83 12.30 -8.57
N LEU A 563 34.92 11.41 -7.58
CA LEU A 563 34.59 11.69 -6.18
C LEU A 563 35.59 11.02 -5.24
N GLU A 564 35.66 11.51 -4.02
CA GLU A 564 36.39 10.90 -2.92
C GLU A 564 35.46 10.02 -2.07
N ASP A 565 35.99 8.90 -1.58
CA ASP A 565 35.30 8.02 -0.64
C ASP A 565 35.20 8.67 0.74
N GLY A 566 34.02 9.18 1.07
CA GLY A 566 33.74 9.90 2.30
C GLY A 566 33.85 9.04 3.56
N LEU A 567 33.78 7.71 3.44
CA LEU A 567 33.85 6.76 4.56
C LEU A 567 35.23 6.14 4.75
N ARG A 568 36.16 6.37 3.82
CA ARG A 568 37.47 5.70 3.74
C ARG A 568 38.20 5.53 5.08
N ARG A 569 38.17 6.56 5.93
CA ARG A 569 38.92 6.57 7.21
C ARG A 569 38.28 5.77 8.35
N TRP A 570 37.01 5.39 8.22
CA TRP A 570 36.27 4.66 9.23
C TRP A 570 35.97 3.22 8.83
N ARG A 571 36.53 2.76 7.70
CA ARG A 571 36.30 1.39 7.23
C ARG A 571 36.97 0.36 8.15
N PRO A 572 36.35 -0.83 8.34
CA PRO A 572 35.05 -1.23 7.78
C PRO A 572 33.87 -0.53 8.46
N THR A 573 32.83 -0.23 7.69
CA THR A 573 31.57 0.36 8.18
C THR A 573 30.40 -0.51 7.71
N PRO A 574 30.24 -1.73 8.25
CA PRO A 574 29.18 -2.62 7.82
C PRO A 574 27.82 -2.01 8.17
N THR A 575 26.88 -2.14 7.25
CA THR A 575 25.51 -1.61 7.38
C THR A 575 24.44 -2.65 7.18
N TYR A 576 24.79 -3.86 6.74
CA TYR A 576 23.81 -4.91 6.43
C TYR A 576 24.31 -6.32 6.82
N PRO A 577 23.40 -7.20 7.27
CA PRO A 577 22.07 -6.87 7.80
C PRO A 577 22.18 -6.13 9.14
N ALA A 578 21.18 -5.35 9.52
CA ALA A 578 21.21 -4.50 10.72
C ALA A 578 21.42 -5.30 12.03
N ASP A 579 20.90 -6.52 12.11
CA ASP A 579 20.97 -7.40 13.29
C ASP A 579 22.31 -8.16 13.42
N ASP A 580 23.03 -8.36 12.31
CA ASP A 580 24.39 -8.92 12.27
C ASP A 580 25.23 -8.25 11.16
N PRO A 581 25.70 -7.01 11.36
CA PRO A 581 26.34 -6.22 10.30
C PRO A 581 27.66 -6.84 9.83
N THR A 582 27.63 -7.41 8.62
CA THR A 582 28.78 -8.13 8.03
C THR A 582 29.19 -7.60 6.66
N SER A 583 28.34 -6.82 6.00
CA SER A 583 28.55 -6.25 4.67
C SER A 583 28.36 -4.74 4.70
N GLN A 584 29.18 -4.01 3.92
CA GLN A 584 28.96 -2.59 3.69
C GLN A 584 28.34 -2.40 2.30
N ARG A 585 27.07 -1.98 2.28
CA ARG A 585 26.32 -1.71 1.04
C ARG A 585 26.03 -0.23 0.83
N ASP A 586 25.96 0.51 1.93
CA ASP A 586 25.70 1.93 1.94
C ASP A 586 27.01 2.73 1.87
N HIS A 587 27.03 3.74 1.01
CA HIS A 587 28.22 4.57 0.76
C HIS A 587 27.89 6.05 0.83
N VAL A 588 28.93 6.84 1.13
CA VAL A 588 28.92 8.30 1.00
C VAL A 588 30.18 8.70 0.22
N PHE A 589 29.99 9.34 -0.92
CA PHE A 589 31.03 9.92 -1.76
C PHE A 589 30.88 11.43 -1.81
N VAL A 590 31.99 12.16 -1.85
CA VAL A 590 32.01 13.63 -1.80
C VAL A 590 32.94 14.21 -2.85
N SER A 591 32.65 15.43 -3.32
CA SER A 591 33.57 16.17 -4.21
C SER A 591 34.96 16.31 -3.57
N PRO A 592 36.05 16.22 -4.35
CA PRO A 592 37.38 16.62 -3.92
C PRO A 592 37.37 18.05 -3.40
N GLY A 593 37.96 18.28 -2.23
CA GLY A 593 37.89 19.55 -1.51
C GLY A 593 36.81 19.61 -0.43
N LEU A 594 35.90 18.63 -0.38
CA LEU A 594 35.05 18.41 0.80
C LEU A 594 35.72 17.39 1.73
N SER A 595 35.64 17.64 3.04
CA SER A 595 36.08 16.71 4.07
C SER A 595 34.91 16.23 4.92
N THR A 596 34.97 14.97 5.37
CA THR A 596 33.95 14.36 6.24
C THR A 596 34.36 14.45 7.72
N SER A 597 33.44 14.29 8.67
CA SER A 597 33.58 14.42 10.15
C SER A 597 32.53 13.59 10.86
N GLY A 598 32.75 13.27 12.14
CA GLY A 598 31.66 12.88 13.06
C GLY A 598 30.76 11.77 12.54
N LEU A 599 31.37 10.67 12.06
CA LEU A 599 30.63 9.48 11.66
C LEU A 599 29.84 8.96 12.85
N ASP A 600 28.60 8.62 12.57
CA ASP A 600 27.65 7.99 13.47
C ASP A 600 26.92 6.91 12.68
N VAL A 601 26.96 5.69 13.22
CA VAL A 601 26.26 4.52 12.68
C VAL A 601 25.44 4.00 13.83
N ASP A 602 24.13 4.22 13.75
CA ASP A 602 23.18 3.85 14.79
C ASP A 602 22.79 2.38 14.63
N ASP A 603 22.65 1.64 15.74
CA ASP A 603 22.35 0.21 15.78
C ASP A 603 20.83 -0.11 15.74
N SER A 604 20.03 0.85 15.27
CA SER A 604 18.58 0.74 15.10
C SER A 604 18.16 -0.43 14.22
N LEU A 605 17.26 -1.27 14.75
CA LEU A 605 16.60 -2.37 14.03
C LEU A 605 15.30 -1.95 13.32
N ALA A 606 15.01 -0.64 13.23
CA ALA A 606 13.82 -0.11 12.56
C ALA A 606 13.87 -0.26 11.02
N SER A 607 15.00 -0.74 10.48
CA SER A 607 15.22 -1.18 9.10
C SER A 607 16.15 -2.41 9.13
N ASP A 608 16.31 -3.10 8.01
CA ASP A 608 17.32 -4.15 7.82
C ASP A 608 18.70 -3.60 7.43
N HIS A 609 18.82 -2.29 7.22
CA HIS A 609 20.08 -1.55 7.09
C HIS A 609 20.33 -0.68 8.32
N LEU A 610 21.61 -0.45 8.65
CA LEU A 610 22.02 0.58 9.61
C LEU A 610 22.20 1.92 8.89
N PRO A 611 21.70 3.04 9.45
CA PRO A 611 21.93 4.34 8.86
C PRO A 611 23.36 4.82 9.05
N ILE A 612 23.85 5.62 8.11
CA ILE A 612 25.12 6.31 8.23
C ILE A 612 24.87 7.82 8.26
N ALA A 613 25.29 8.50 9.33
CA ALA A 613 25.31 9.96 9.41
C ALA A 613 26.73 10.49 9.56
N LEU A 614 27.08 11.53 8.80
CA LEU A 614 28.37 12.20 8.90
C LEU A 614 28.27 13.68 8.57
N THR A 615 29.25 14.46 9.00
CA THR A 615 29.30 15.90 8.76
C THR A 615 30.26 16.23 7.63
N ILE A 616 29.77 16.98 6.64
CA ILE A 616 30.51 17.43 5.47
C ILE A 616 30.88 18.90 5.65
N ARG A 617 32.11 19.26 5.30
CA ARG A 617 32.65 20.63 5.36
C ARG A 617 33.64 20.87 4.23
N ARG A 618 33.92 22.14 3.92
CA ARG A 618 35.04 22.53 3.05
C ARG A 618 36.37 22.45 3.77
#